data_AF-A0A2E3DMQ0-F1
#
_entry.id   AF-A0A2E3DMQ0-F1
#
_cell.length_a   1.000
_cell.length_b   1.000
_cell.length_c   1.000
_cell.angle_alpha   90.00
_cell.angle_beta   90.00
_cell.angle_gamma   90.00
#
_symmetry.space_group_name_H-M   'P 1'
#
loop_
_entity.id
_entity.type
_entity.pdbx_description
1 polymer ?
#
loop_
_entity_poly.entity_id
_entity_poly.type
_entity_poly.pdbx_seq_one_letter_code
_entity_poly.pdbx_strand_id
1 'polypeptide(L)'
;MKKTLKALSLLLILTSSVIAADDLEKRASWQIPNAQQIRSKLNQYLEKQNTDENIKLQIGVLWDVPLVSGDQSLMLDQLINSLILTNADVAQLISRLESTPATEAHVTPELFSRNELDPFLLNNTRLYYARWLAQSELQDECLQVLEGIRPEDVVDPATLLFYQATGYHRILAKDKCLTTINLLQENEELIPRRYATLANLMKADIKPLKKDSLDEVARLMSDIQRRLKLGRAGTRVRKEEDDVIAKLDKMIEELEQQQQQQ
;
A
#
# COMPACT_ATOMS: atom_id res chain seq x y z
N MET A 1 -51.42 -64.86 -20.49
CA MET A 1 -51.04 -63.47 -20.17
C MET A 1 -50.68 -63.38 -18.69
N LYS A 2 -49.40 -63.51 -18.35
CA LYS A 2 -48.89 -63.41 -16.97
C LYS A 2 -47.69 -62.46 -16.99
N LYS A 3 -47.77 -61.40 -16.19
CA LYS A 3 -46.82 -60.30 -16.09
C LYS A 3 -45.51 -60.81 -15.46
N THR A 4 -44.39 -60.60 -16.14
CA THR A 4 -43.05 -60.84 -15.62
C THR A 4 -42.55 -59.58 -14.91
N LEU A 5 -42.18 -59.76 -13.63
CA LEU A 5 -41.56 -58.78 -12.75
C LEU A 5 -40.11 -58.56 -13.24
N LYS A 6 -39.76 -57.36 -13.72
CA LYS A 6 -38.36 -56.99 -13.98
C LYS A 6 -37.82 -56.26 -12.75
N ALA A 7 -36.84 -56.88 -12.10
CA ALA A 7 -36.03 -56.26 -11.06
C ALA A 7 -35.18 -55.14 -11.67
N LEU A 8 -35.30 -53.92 -11.11
CA LEU A 8 -34.51 -52.76 -11.49
C LEU A 8 -33.34 -52.64 -10.50
N SER A 9 -32.15 -53.05 -10.93
CA SER A 9 -30.91 -52.87 -10.16
C SER A 9 -30.48 -51.40 -10.23
N LEU A 10 -30.56 -50.69 -9.10
CA LEU A 10 -30.10 -49.31 -8.97
C LEU A 10 -28.58 -49.31 -8.76
N LEU A 11 -27.82 -48.95 -9.79
CA LEU A 11 -26.38 -48.75 -9.71
C LEU A 11 -26.11 -47.37 -9.09
N LEU A 12 -25.70 -47.34 -7.82
CA LEU A 12 -25.33 -46.11 -7.12
C LEU A 12 -23.92 -45.69 -7.58
N ILE A 13 -23.83 -44.70 -8.47
CA ILE A 13 -22.54 -44.09 -8.87
C ILE A 13 -22.16 -43.08 -7.78
N LEU A 14 -21.23 -43.47 -6.90
CA LEU A 14 -20.55 -42.56 -5.99
C LEU A 14 -19.66 -41.62 -6.81
N THR A 15 -20.16 -40.42 -7.09
CA THR A 15 -19.35 -39.30 -7.58
C THR A 15 -18.69 -38.61 -6.39
N SER A 16 -17.57 -39.15 -5.93
CA SER A 16 -16.67 -38.44 -5.03
C SER A 16 -15.91 -37.37 -5.83
N SER A 17 -16.60 -36.26 -6.09
CA SER A 17 -16.06 -35.07 -6.75
C SER A 17 -15.18 -34.30 -5.77
N VAL A 18 -13.86 -34.36 -5.99
CA VAL A 18 -12.92 -33.22 -5.98
C VAL A 18 -13.32 -32.02 -5.09
N ILE A 19 -13.23 -32.15 -3.77
CA ILE A 19 -13.28 -31.00 -2.84
C ILE A 19 -12.07 -30.98 -1.88
N ALA A 20 -11.26 -32.04 -1.80
CA ALA A 20 -10.23 -32.16 -0.77
C ALA A 20 -8.85 -31.55 -1.12
N ALA A 21 -8.67 -30.91 -2.29
CA ALA A 21 -7.37 -30.39 -2.74
C ALA A 21 -7.17 -28.87 -2.57
N ASP A 22 -8.23 -28.10 -2.27
CA ASP A 22 -8.20 -26.64 -2.22
C ASP A 22 -8.02 -26.06 -0.78
N ASP A 23 -8.08 -26.91 0.24
CA ASP A 23 -8.01 -26.48 1.66
C ASP A 23 -6.58 -26.22 2.17
N LEU A 24 -5.56 -26.44 1.33
CA LEU A 24 -4.14 -26.27 1.70
C LEU A 24 -3.47 -25.05 1.06
N GLU A 25 -4.10 -24.38 0.09
CA GLU A 25 -3.60 -23.10 -0.41
C GLU A 25 -4.01 -21.99 0.55
N LYS A 26 -3.01 -21.31 1.13
CA LYS A 26 -3.25 -20.12 1.96
C LYS A 26 -3.91 -19.05 1.09
N ARG A 27 -5.24 -18.97 1.17
CA ARG A 27 -6.01 -17.93 0.47
C ARG A 27 -5.55 -16.55 0.90
N ALA A 28 -5.32 -15.67 -0.07
CA ALA A 28 -4.95 -14.29 0.19
C ALA A 28 -6.03 -13.60 1.04
N SER A 29 -5.60 -12.89 2.08
CA SER A 29 -6.49 -12.19 3.01
C SER A 29 -7.10 -10.91 2.43
N TRP A 30 -6.61 -10.47 1.27
CA TRP A 30 -7.09 -9.31 0.54
C TRP A 30 -7.18 -9.63 -0.96
N GLN A 31 -7.95 -8.82 -1.69
CA GLN A 31 -8.27 -9.05 -3.09
C GLN A 31 -8.02 -7.78 -3.90
N ILE A 32 -7.65 -7.95 -5.17
CA ILE A 32 -7.49 -6.82 -6.09
C ILE A 32 -8.82 -6.62 -6.82
N PRO A 33 -9.48 -5.46 -6.66
CA PRO A 33 -10.74 -5.20 -7.35
C PRO A 33 -10.49 -5.05 -8.86
N ASN A 34 -11.36 -5.65 -9.67
CA ASN A 34 -11.34 -5.46 -11.11
C ASN A 34 -12.01 -4.14 -11.54
N ALA A 35 -11.83 -3.75 -12.80
CA ALA A 35 -12.38 -2.49 -13.33
C ALA A 35 -13.90 -2.36 -13.15
N GLN A 36 -14.66 -3.44 -13.29
CA GLN A 36 -16.11 -3.43 -13.13
C GLN A 36 -16.52 -3.19 -11.66
N GLN A 37 -15.82 -3.81 -10.71
CA GLN A 37 -16.04 -3.59 -9.28
C GLN A 37 -15.73 -2.14 -8.90
N ILE A 38 -14.65 -1.57 -9.44
CA ILE A 38 -14.30 -0.16 -9.20
C ILE A 38 -15.36 0.77 -9.81
N ARG A 39 -15.77 0.54 -11.07
CA ARG A 39 -16.83 1.31 -11.74
C ARG A 39 -18.14 1.25 -10.95
N SER A 40 -18.49 0.08 -10.39
CA SER A 40 -19.66 -0.08 -9.53
C SER A 40 -19.56 0.76 -8.26
N LYS A 41 -18.40 0.77 -7.56
CA LYS A 41 -18.19 1.61 -6.37
C LYS A 41 -18.25 3.10 -6.72
N LEU A 42 -17.65 3.49 -7.85
CA LEU A 42 -17.70 4.86 -8.35
C LEU A 42 -19.14 5.30 -8.63
N ASN A 43 -19.94 4.47 -9.33
CA ASN A 43 -21.34 4.79 -9.59
C ASN A 43 -22.14 4.96 -8.29
N GLN A 44 -21.95 4.07 -7.30
CA GLN A 44 -22.58 4.21 -5.98
C GLN A 44 -22.21 5.53 -5.30
N TYR A 45 -20.94 5.93 -5.39
CA TYR A 45 -20.49 7.23 -4.90
C TYR A 45 -21.17 8.39 -5.65
N LEU A 46 -21.22 8.37 -6.98
CA LEU A 46 -21.84 9.43 -7.79
C LEU A 46 -23.33 9.61 -7.48
N GLU A 47 -24.06 8.51 -7.31
CA GLU A 47 -25.47 8.53 -6.89
C GLU A 47 -25.62 9.11 -5.49
N LYS A 48 -24.79 8.68 -4.52
CA LYS A 48 -24.82 9.20 -3.15
C LYS A 48 -24.56 10.71 -3.08
N GLN A 49 -23.70 11.23 -3.96
CA GLN A 49 -23.39 12.66 -4.04
C GLN A 49 -24.40 13.46 -4.88
N ASN A 50 -25.43 12.84 -5.46
CA ASN A 50 -26.35 13.46 -6.42
C ASN A 50 -25.60 14.22 -7.53
N THR A 51 -24.58 13.59 -8.11
CA THR A 51 -23.72 14.22 -9.11
C THR A 51 -24.51 14.57 -10.37
N ASP A 52 -24.18 15.69 -11.00
CA ASP A 52 -24.80 16.14 -12.25
C ASP A 52 -24.67 15.12 -13.39
N GLU A 53 -25.72 14.95 -14.19
CA GLU A 53 -25.77 13.97 -15.27
C GLU A 53 -24.72 14.20 -16.36
N ASN A 54 -24.33 15.45 -16.65
CA ASN A 54 -23.27 15.73 -17.60
C ASN A 54 -21.92 15.25 -17.08
N ILE A 55 -21.65 15.42 -15.77
CA ILE A 55 -20.44 14.89 -15.12
C ILE A 55 -20.45 13.36 -15.15
N LYS A 56 -21.58 12.71 -14.87
CA LYS A 56 -21.71 11.24 -14.98
C LYS A 56 -21.40 10.75 -16.39
N LEU A 57 -21.88 11.45 -17.43
CA LEU A 57 -21.58 11.12 -18.83
C LEU A 57 -20.09 11.27 -19.15
N GLN A 58 -19.45 12.36 -18.71
CA GLN A 58 -18.01 12.56 -18.91
C GLN A 58 -17.18 11.44 -18.25
N ILE A 59 -17.53 11.07 -17.01
CA ILE A 59 -16.93 9.93 -16.31
C ILE A 59 -17.19 8.64 -17.08
N GLY A 60 -18.40 8.42 -17.60
CA GLY A 60 -18.72 7.27 -18.44
C GLY A 60 -17.75 7.11 -19.61
N VAL A 61 -17.52 8.19 -20.36
CA VAL A 61 -16.56 8.21 -21.49
C VAL A 61 -15.14 7.86 -21.04
N LEU A 62 -14.68 8.39 -19.91
CA LEU A 62 -13.35 8.06 -19.38
C LEU A 62 -13.18 6.56 -19.17
N TRP A 63 -14.20 5.89 -18.62
CA TRP A 63 -14.15 4.47 -18.25
C TRP A 63 -14.45 3.49 -19.40
N ASP A 64 -14.90 4.00 -20.56
CA ASP A 64 -15.10 3.20 -21.76
C ASP A 64 -13.80 3.05 -22.57
N VAL A 65 -12.77 3.85 -22.26
CA VAL A 65 -11.42 3.71 -22.82
C VAL A 65 -10.67 2.63 -22.03
N PRO A 66 -10.28 1.50 -22.66
CA PRO A 66 -9.51 0.47 -21.98
C PRO A 66 -8.12 0.98 -21.61
N LEU A 67 -7.63 0.64 -20.42
CA LEU A 67 -6.27 0.96 -20.02
C LEU A 67 -5.27 0.24 -20.94
N VAL A 68 -4.31 1.00 -21.46
CA VAL A 68 -3.37 0.58 -22.52
C VAL A 68 -2.44 -0.55 -22.06
N SER A 69 -2.18 -0.62 -20.76
CA SER A 69 -1.48 -1.72 -20.12
C SER A 69 -2.42 -2.32 -19.07
N GLY A 70 -2.47 -3.65 -18.95
CA GLY A 70 -3.13 -4.33 -17.81
C GLY A 70 -2.47 -4.02 -16.46
N ASP A 71 -1.74 -2.91 -16.33
CA ASP A 71 -1.17 -2.41 -15.09
C ASP A 71 -2.30 -1.84 -14.23
N GLN A 72 -2.73 -2.62 -13.25
CA GLN A 72 -3.79 -2.24 -12.33
C GLN A 72 -3.48 -0.98 -11.53
N SER A 73 -2.20 -0.58 -11.41
CA SER A 73 -1.87 0.68 -10.75
C SER A 73 -2.42 1.92 -11.44
N LEU A 74 -2.73 1.82 -12.74
CA LEU A 74 -3.40 2.88 -13.52
C LEU A 74 -4.88 3.02 -13.16
N MET A 75 -5.50 2.05 -12.47
CA MET A 75 -6.89 2.16 -12.02
C MET A 75 -7.05 3.25 -10.96
N LEU A 76 -6.04 3.46 -10.13
CA LEU A 76 -6.03 4.56 -9.17
C LEU A 76 -6.05 5.90 -9.91
N ASP A 77 -5.18 6.08 -10.91
CA ASP A 77 -5.13 7.29 -11.74
C ASP A 77 -6.47 7.55 -12.45
N GLN A 78 -7.05 6.51 -13.05
CA GLN A 78 -8.35 6.58 -13.71
C GLN A 78 -9.47 7.01 -12.74
N LEU A 79 -9.46 6.47 -11.52
CA LEU A 79 -10.40 6.88 -10.48
C LEU A 79 -10.18 8.34 -10.09
N ILE A 80 -8.94 8.77 -9.84
CA ILE A 80 -8.65 10.16 -9.48
C ILE A 80 -9.10 11.12 -10.59
N ASN A 81 -8.87 10.79 -11.87
CA ASN A 81 -9.38 11.55 -13.01
C ASN A 81 -10.90 11.66 -13.06
N SER A 82 -11.62 10.71 -12.45
CA SER A 82 -13.07 10.82 -12.27
C SER A 82 -13.43 11.70 -11.08
N LEU A 83 -12.71 11.56 -9.97
CA LEU A 83 -12.99 12.29 -8.72
C LEU A 83 -12.72 13.80 -8.85
N ILE A 84 -11.73 14.21 -9.65
CA ILE A 84 -11.48 15.64 -9.95
C ILE A 84 -12.69 16.33 -10.60
N LEU A 85 -13.52 15.59 -11.35
CA LEU A 85 -14.73 16.14 -11.97
C LEU A 85 -15.87 16.33 -10.95
N THR A 86 -15.81 15.63 -9.82
CA THR A 86 -16.86 15.61 -8.79
C THR A 86 -16.58 16.50 -7.60
N ASN A 87 -15.31 16.84 -7.34
CA ASN A 87 -14.89 17.55 -6.15
C ASN A 87 -13.78 18.55 -6.45
N ALA A 88 -14.08 19.84 -6.23
CA ALA A 88 -13.16 20.94 -6.53
C ALA A 88 -11.89 20.93 -5.67
N ASP A 89 -11.97 20.52 -4.40
CA ASP A 89 -10.81 20.45 -3.52
C ASP A 89 -9.84 19.35 -3.98
N VAL A 90 -10.37 18.22 -4.46
CA VAL A 90 -9.55 17.16 -5.09
C VAL A 90 -8.90 17.68 -6.36
N ALA A 91 -9.65 18.35 -7.24
CA ALA A 91 -9.10 18.95 -8.46
C ALA A 91 -7.96 19.94 -8.16
N GLN A 92 -8.16 20.82 -7.17
CA GLN A 92 -7.16 21.79 -6.75
C GLN A 92 -5.91 21.10 -6.16
N LEU A 93 -6.11 20.05 -5.35
CA LEU A 93 -5.00 19.27 -4.80
C LEU A 93 -4.16 18.67 -5.94
N ILE A 94 -4.78 17.91 -6.85
CA ILE A 94 -4.06 17.22 -7.94
C ILE A 94 -3.32 18.23 -8.83
N SER A 95 -3.96 19.34 -9.20
CA SER A 95 -3.30 20.40 -9.99
C SER A 95 -2.08 21.00 -9.27
N ARG A 96 -2.12 21.12 -7.94
CA ARG A 96 -0.96 21.56 -7.15
C ARG A 96 0.16 20.51 -7.17
N LEU A 97 -0.15 19.22 -7.07
CA LEU A 97 0.87 18.15 -7.08
C LEU A 97 1.65 18.08 -8.40
N GLU A 98 1.00 18.42 -9.51
CA GLU A 98 1.64 18.46 -10.83
C GLU A 98 2.59 19.64 -11.02
N SER A 99 2.36 20.74 -10.30
CA SER A 99 3.06 22.02 -10.49
C SER A 99 4.04 22.38 -9.37
N THR A 100 3.93 21.73 -8.21
CA THR A 100 4.71 22.06 -7.02
C THR A 100 5.71 20.94 -6.72
N PRO A 101 7.01 21.23 -6.58
CA PRO A 101 7.97 20.25 -6.09
C PRO A 101 7.60 19.78 -4.69
N ALA A 102 7.70 18.48 -4.45
CA ALA A 102 7.32 17.92 -3.16
C ALA A 102 8.15 18.39 -1.97
N THR A 103 9.33 18.96 -2.19
CA THR A 103 10.12 19.59 -1.13
C THR A 103 9.37 20.70 -0.40
N GLU A 104 8.32 21.28 -0.98
CA GLU A 104 7.47 22.30 -0.35
C GLU A 104 6.19 21.72 0.30
N ALA A 105 5.94 20.42 0.13
CA ALA A 105 4.79 19.74 0.75
C ALA A 105 5.08 19.38 2.20
N HIS A 106 4.98 20.38 3.07
CA HIS A 106 5.06 20.21 4.52
C HIS A 106 3.70 20.18 5.21
N VAL A 107 2.62 20.39 4.46
CA VAL A 107 1.28 20.52 5.02
C VAL A 107 0.39 19.43 4.47
N THR A 108 -0.05 18.53 5.34
CA THR A 108 -1.13 17.60 5.05
C THR A 108 -2.34 18.41 4.54
N PRO A 109 -2.86 18.13 3.35
CA PRO A 109 -4.00 18.87 2.81
C PRO A 109 -5.16 18.92 3.81
N GLU A 110 -5.75 20.10 4.02
CA GLU A 110 -6.89 20.28 4.92
C GLU A 110 -8.05 19.34 4.59
N LEU A 111 -8.19 18.98 3.31
CA LEU A 111 -9.12 17.98 2.81
C LEU A 111 -9.10 16.69 3.64
N PHE A 112 -7.94 16.25 4.12
CA PHE A 112 -7.79 14.99 4.85
C PHE A 112 -8.22 15.06 6.31
N SER A 113 -8.53 16.25 6.83
CA SER A 113 -9.05 16.45 8.19
C SER A 113 -10.58 16.52 8.23
N ARG A 114 -11.26 16.43 7.09
CA ARG A 114 -12.72 16.55 6.96
C ARG A 114 -13.39 15.18 7.10
N ASN A 115 -13.99 14.94 8.27
CA ASN A 115 -14.61 13.65 8.61
C ASN A 115 -15.95 13.42 7.90
N GLU A 116 -16.55 14.46 7.33
CA GLU A 116 -17.81 14.43 6.60
C GLU A 116 -17.68 13.88 5.17
N LEU A 117 -16.46 13.76 4.64
CA LEU A 117 -16.23 13.27 3.29
C LEU A 117 -16.44 11.78 3.18
N ASP A 118 -16.87 11.33 2.01
CA ASP A 118 -17.05 9.92 1.74
C ASP A 118 -15.70 9.17 1.85
N PRO A 119 -15.61 8.07 2.62
CA PRO A 119 -14.38 7.30 2.75
C PRO A 119 -13.80 6.80 1.42
N PHE A 120 -14.65 6.51 0.43
CA PHE A 120 -14.21 6.10 -0.91
C PHE A 120 -13.44 7.22 -1.62
N LEU A 121 -13.92 8.46 -1.53
CA LEU A 121 -13.21 9.64 -2.03
C LEU A 121 -11.91 9.83 -1.25
N LEU A 122 -12.02 9.92 0.08
CA LEU A 122 -10.92 10.31 0.95
C LEU A 122 -9.75 9.32 0.90
N ASN A 123 -9.99 8.02 1.03
CA ASN A 123 -8.93 7.02 1.11
C ASN A 123 -8.18 6.87 -0.22
N ASN A 124 -8.87 6.95 -1.36
CA ASN A 124 -8.22 6.89 -2.66
C ASN A 124 -7.42 8.16 -2.98
N THR A 125 -7.92 9.35 -2.59
CA THR A 125 -7.13 10.58 -2.71
C THR A 125 -5.91 10.58 -1.78
N ARG A 126 -6.05 10.08 -0.54
CA ARG A 126 -4.91 9.87 0.39
C ARG A 126 -3.87 8.93 -0.22
N LEU A 127 -4.29 7.81 -0.81
CA LEU A 127 -3.40 6.85 -1.46
C LEU A 127 -2.63 7.49 -2.63
N TYR A 128 -3.31 8.24 -3.48
CA TYR A 128 -2.68 8.95 -4.60
C TYR A 128 -1.65 9.98 -4.11
N TYR A 129 -2.01 10.76 -3.08
CA TYR A 129 -1.10 11.74 -2.49
C TYR A 129 0.11 11.08 -1.81
N ALA A 130 -0.11 9.99 -1.08
CA ALA A 130 0.98 9.24 -0.45
C ALA A 130 1.97 8.66 -1.47
N ARG A 131 1.48 8.17 -2.62
CA ARG A 131 2.33 7.75 -3.74
C ARG A 131 3.24 8.89 -4.22
N TRP A 132 2.70 10.09 -4.37
CA TRP A 132 3.46 11.28 -4.77
C TRP A 132 4.50 11.69 -3.70
N LEU A 133 4.13 11.62 -2.41
CA LEU A 133 5.05 11.88 -1.29
C LEU A 133 6.21 10.88 -1.27
N ALA A 134 5.91 9.59 -1.40
CA ALA A 134 6.92 8.54 -1.37
C ALA A 134 7.91 8.63 -2.54
N GLN A 135 7.43 8.98 -3.74
CA GLN A 135 8.28 9.24 -4.91
C GLN A 135 9.22 10.44 -4.71
N SER A 136 8.92 11.27 -3.73
CA SER A 136 9.65 12.48 -3.38
C SER A 136 10.50 12.37 -2.11
N GLU A 137 10.77 11.14 -1.68
CA GLU A 137 11.53 10.81 -0.46
C GLU A 137 10.89 11.25 0.87
N LEU A 138 9.63 11.71 0.87
CA LEU A 138 8.86 12.11 2.05
C LEU A 138 8.18 10.89 2.70
N GLN A 139 9.00 9.95 3.17
CA GLN A 139 8.51 8.65 3.66
C GLN A 139 7.70 8.76 4.95
N ASP A 140 8.07 9.65 5.86
CA ASP A 140 7.35 9.87 7.11
C ASP A 140 5.92 10.39 6.87
N GLU A 141 5.77 11.38 5.99
CA GLU A 141 4.47 11.94 5.61
C GLU A 141 3.65 10.92 4.83
N CYS A 142 4.29 10.16 3.94
CA CYS A 142 3.62 9.06 3.24
C CYS A 142 2.98 8.11 4.25
N LEU A 143 3.75 7.64 5.25
CA LEU A 143 3.23 6.74 6.28
C LEU A 143 2.14 7.38 7.13
N GLN A 144 2.28 8.65 7.49
CA GLN A 144 1.25 9.40 8.23
C GLN A 144 -0.05 9.49 7.42
N VAL A 145 0.04 9.80 6.13
CA VAL A 145 -1.13 9.87 5.24
C VAL A 145 -1.77 8.50 5.03
N LEU A 146 -1.01 7.41 5.05
CA LEU A 146 -1.53 6.05 4.89
C LEU A 146 -1.98 5.39 6.20
N GLU A 147 -1.83 6.07 7.34
CA GLU A 147 -2.18 5.52 8.64
C GLU A 147 -3.67 5.14 8.72
N GLY A 148 -3.93 3.91 9.16
CA GLY A 148 -5.28 3.37 9.32
C GLY A 148 -5.97 2.90 8.05
N ILE A 149 -5.41 3.15 6.86
CA ILE A 149 -5.98 2.66 5.59
C ILE A 149 -5.66 1.18 5.43
N ARG A 150 -6.68 0.36 5.13
CA ARG A 150 -6.56 -1.08 4.91
C ARG A 150 -6.77 -1.44 3.43
N PRO A 151 -6.33 -2.63 2.98
CA PRO A 151 -6.47 -3.07 1.59
C PRO A 151 -7.87 -2.90 1.02
N GLU A 152 -8.92 -3.23 1.78
CA GLU A 152 -10.32 -3.15 1.35
C GLU A 152 -10.86 -1.72 1.17
N ASP A 153 -10.18 -0.73 1.76
CA ASP A 153 -10.61 0.66 1.81
C ASP A 153 -10.25 1.44 0.52
N VAL A 154 -9.43 0.87 -0.35
CA VAL A 154 -8.91 1.51 -1.58
C VAL A 154 -9.14 0.66 -2.83
N VAL A 155 -9.00 1.29 -4.00
CA VAL A 155 -9.14 0.59 -5.30
C VAL A 155 -7.85 -0.04 -5.78
N ASP A 156 -6.70 0.35 -5.21
CA ASP A 156 -5.39 -0.22 -5.51
C ASP A 156 -4.66 -0.65 -4.22
N PRO A 157 -5.02 -1.82 -3.67
CA PRO A 157 -4.43 -2.32 -2.43
C PRO A 157 -2.93 -2.66 -2.58
N ALA A 158 -2.49 -3.02 -3.79
CA ALA A 158 -1.10 -3.33 -4.07
C ALA A 158 -0.23 -2.08 -3.91
N THR A 159 -0.66 -0.94 -4.45
CA THR A 159 0.01 0.36 -4.26
C THR A 159 0.04 0.77 -2.79
N LEU A 160 -1.05 0.58 -2.05
CA LEU A 160 -1.10 0.87 -0.60
C LEU A 160 -0.04 0.09 0.16
N LEU A 161 -0.06 -1.23 0.03
CA LEU A 161 0.86 -2.12 0.75
C LEU A 161 2.31 -1.91 0.31
N PHE A 162 2.54 -1.66 -0.98
CA PHE A 162 3.86 -1.35 -1.49
C PHE A 162 4.43 -0.08 -0.85
N TYR A 163 3.70 1.03 -0.85
CA TYR A 163 4.21 2.29 -0.30
C TYR A 163 4.30 2.30 1.23
N GLN A 164 3.42 1.56 1.93
CA GLN A 164 3.59 1.29 3.36
C GLN A 164 4.90 0.52 3.61
N ALA A 165 5.15 -0.56 2.86
CA ALA A 165 6.37 -1.34 3.00
C ALA A 165 7.63 -0.50 2.71
N THR A 166 7.64 0.34 1.66
CA THR A 166 8.79 1.20 1.34
C THR A 166 9.05 2.23 2.43
N GLY A 167 7.97 2.80 2.98
CA GLY A 167 8.07 3.72 4.11
C GLY A 167 8.68 3.04 5.33
N TYR A 168 8.12 1.90 5.75
CA TYR A 168 8.61 1.15 6.91
C TYR A 168 10.04 0.64 6.74
N HIS A 169 10.43 0.23 5.53
CA HIS A 169 11.80 -0.11 5.21
C HIS A 169 12.73 1.08 5.42
N ARG A 170 12.35 2.25 4.90
CA ARG A 170 13.19 3.45 4.99
C ARG A 170 13.42 3.90 6.43
N ILE A 171 12.37 3.91 7.25
CA ILE A 171 12.45 4.33 8.67
C ILE A 171 12.92 3.19 9.60
N LEU A 172 13.40 2.07 9.04
CA LEU A 172 13.88 0.89 9.78
C LEU A 172 12.87 0.26 10.75
N ALA A 173 11.57 0.41 10.47
CA ALA A 173 10.49 -0.25 11.21
C ALA A 173 10.38 -1.72 10.77
N LYS A 174 11.39 -2.54 11.07
CA LYS A 174 11.59 -3.92 10.58
C LYS A 174 10.33 -4.78 10.66
N ASP A 175 9.69 -4.88 11.82
CA ASP A 175 8.55 -5.77 12.03
C ASP A 175 7.31 -5.34 11.23
N LYS A 176 7.06 -4.03 11.16
CA LYS A 176 5.99 -3.46 10.33
C LYS A 176 6.27 -3.68 8.85
N CYS A 177 7.52 -3.49 8.43
CA CYS A 177 7.97 -3.72 7.06
C CYS A 177 7.75 -5.18 6.64
N LEU A 178 8.26 -6.14 7.42
CA LEU A 178 8.13 -7.57 7.12
C LEU A 178 6.67 -8.03 7.11
N THR A 179 5.86 -7.57 8.07
CA THR A 179 4.42 -7.85 8.10
C THR A 179 3.73 -7.34 6.84
N THR A 180 4.01 -6.10 6.43
CA THR A 180 3.40 -5.48 5.25
C THR A 180 3.84 -6.15 3.95
N ILE A 181 5.14 -6.50 3.83
CA ILE A 181 5.65 -7.24 2.67
C ILE A 181 5.01 -8.63 2.58
N ASN A 182 4.92 -9.35 3.70
CA ASN A 182 4.27 -10.67 3.71
C ASN A 182 2.81 -10.57 3.27
N LEU A 183 2.09 -9.52 3.67
CA LEU A 183 0.72 -9.25 3.23
C LEU A 183 0.67 -8.96 1.73
N LEU A 184 1.54 -8.08 1.20
CA LEU A 184 1.64 -7.79 -0.23
C LEU A 184 1.91 -9.06 -1.06
N GLN A 185 2.75 -9.96 -0.55
CA GLN A 185 3.13 -11.21 -1.23
C GLN A 185 2.02 -12.26 -1.27
N GLU A 186 0.92 -12.08 -0.54
CA GLU A 186 -0.23 -13.00 -0.65
C GLU A 186 -0.85 -13.00 -2.06
N ASN A 187 -0.65 -11.94 -2.84
CA ASN A 187 -1.07 -11.84 -4.25
C ASN A 187 0.12 -11.56 -5.19
N GLU A 188 1.31 -12.09 -4.91
CA GLU A 188 2.56 -11.76 -5.63
C GLU A 188 2.47 -11.92 -7.16
N GLU A 189 1.73 -12.92 -7.65
CA GLU A 189 1.57 -13.17 -9.09
C GLU A 189 0.62 -12.19 -9.79
N LEU A 190 -0.23 -11.50 -9.03
CA LEU A 190 -1.28 -10.62 -9.56
C LEU A 190 -0.91 -9.14 -9.47
N ILE A 191 0.07 -8.77 -8.64
CA ILE A 191 0.53 -7.39 -8.49
C ILE A 191 1.54 -6.98 -9.58
N PRO A 192 1.78 -5.67 -9.79
CA PRO A 192 2.81 -5.21 -10.72
C PRO A 192 4.18 -5.84 -10.42
N ARG A 193 4.84 -6.39 -11.45
CA ARG A 193 6.14 -7.10 -11.32
C ARG A 193 7.21 -6.29 -10.57
N ARG A 194 7.21 -4.96 -10.76
CA ARG A 194 8.12 -4.03 -10.07
C ARG A 194 7.91 -4.06 -8.55
N TYR A 195 6.66 -4.14 -8.08
CA TYR A 195 6.33 -4.20 -6.66
C TYR A 195 6.77 -5.54 -6.06
N ALA A 196 6.45 -6.66 -6.71
CA ALA A 196 6.91 -7.98 -6.28
C ALA A 196 8.45 -8.06 -6.19
N THR A 197 9.15 -7.58 -7.22
CA THR A 197 10.62 -7.60 -7.27
C THR A 197 11.23 -6.76 -6.14
N LEU A 198 10.78 -5.52 -5.98
CA LEU A 198 11.30 -4.63 -4.93
C LEU A 198 10.94 -5.12 -3.53
N ALA A 199 9.72 -5.65 -3.32
CA ALA A 199 9.32 -6.21 -2.03
C ALA A 199 10.20 -7.40 -1.62
N ASN A 200 10.55 -8.28 -2.58
CA ASN A 200 11.49 -9.38 -2.34
C ASN A 200 12.89 -8.87 -1.93
N LEU A 201 13.41 -7.87 -2.63
CA LEU A 201 14.70 -7.25 -2.30
C LEU A 201 14.67 -6.59 -0.92
N MET A 202 13.64 -5.82 -0.62
CA MET A 202 13.45 -5.18 0.69
C MET A 202 13.33 -6.21 1.82
N LYS A 203 12.63 -7.32 1.59
CA LYS A 203 12.50 -8.42 2.55
C LYS A 203 13.85 -9.07 2.84
N ALA A 204 14.60 -9.39 1.79
CA ALA A 204 15.93 -9.97 1.90
C ALA A 204 16.91 -9.03 2.61
N ASP A 205 16.78 -7.72 2.37
CA ASP A 205 17.61 -6.68 2.97
C ASP A 205 17.29 -6.42 4.45
N ILE A 206 16.00 -6.28 4.82
CA ILE A 206 15.60 -5.90 6.19
C ILE A 206 15.54 -7.09 7.16
N LYS A 207 15.30 -8.31 6.66
CA LYS A 207 15.19 -9.52 7.50
C LYS A 207 16.46 -9.81 8.32
N PRO A 208 17.69 -9.75 7.79
CA PRO A 208 18.90 -10.02 8.56
C PRO A 208 19.31 -8.87 9.49
N LEU A 209 18.69 -7.68 9.38
CA LEU A 209 19.06 -6.51 10.17
C LEU A 209 19.01 -6.82 11.67
N LYS A 210 20.15 -6.66 12.35
CA LYS A 210 20.27 -6.91 13.80
C LYS A 210 20.19 -5.59 14.55
N LYS A 211 19.43 -5.59 15.63
CA LYS A 211 19.40 -4.48 16.58
C LYS A 211 20.79 -4.32 17.22
N ASP A 212 21.20 -3.08 17.43
CA ASP A 212 22.49 -2.67 17.98
C ASP A 212 23.67 -3.20 17.15
N SER A 213 23.54 -3.27 15.83
CA SER A 213 24.65 -3.63 14.93
C SER A 213 25.17 -2.40 14.17
N LEU A 214 26.42 -2.47 13.69
CA LEU A 214 26.98 -1.40 12.84
C LEU A 214 26.12 -1.14 11.58
N ASP A 215 25.52 -2.19 11.01
CA ASP A 215 24.62 -2.05 9.85
C ASP A 215 23.35 -1.24 10.23
N GLU A 216 22.75 -1.50 11.40
CA GLU A 216 21.64 -0.68 11.90
C GLU A 216 22.06 0.78 12.10
N VAL A 217 23.22 1.02 12.72
CA VAL A 217 23.73 2.38 12.94
C VAL A 217 23.96 3.12 11.61
N ALA A 218 24.61 2.49 10.63
CA ALA A 218 24.87 3.09 9.33
C ALA A 218 23.57 3.49 8.59
N ARG A 219 22.53 2.66 8.72
CA ARG A 219 21.22 2.94 8.15
C ARG A 219 20.50 4.06 8.90
N LEU A 220 20.57 4.11 10.23
CA LEU A 220 20.03 5.22 11.03
C LEU A 220 20.68 6.55 10.65
N MET A 221 22.01 6.58 10.50
CA MET A 221 22.74 7.78 10.02
C MET A 221 22.28 8.21 8.63
N SER A 222 22.01 7.26 7.73
CA SER A 222 21.46 7.55 6.39
C SER A 222 20.03 8.13 6.47
N ASP A 223 19.21 7.64 7.40
CA ASP A 223 17.86 8.18 7.66
C ASP A 223 17.92 9.61 8.19
N ILE A 224 18.78 9.87 9.17
CA ILE A 224 19.07 11.20 9.74
C ILE A 224 19.50 12.15 8.62
N GLN A 225 20.46 11.74 7.78
CA GLN A 225 20.93 12.58 6.67
C GLN A 225 19.79 12.96 5.71
N ARG A 226 18.91 12.01 5.36
CA ARG A 226 17.73 12.31 4.52
C ARG A 226 16.87 13.39 5.19
N ARG A 227 16.55 13.23 6.47
CA ARG A 227 15.68 14.16 7.20
C ARG A 227 16.31 15.56 7.30
N LEU A 228 17.60 15.64 7.54
CA LEU A 228 18.34 16.91 7.55
C LEU A 228 18.32 17.59 6.18
N LYS A 229 18.48 16.84 5.08
CA LYS A 229 18.32 17.39 3.71
C LYS A 229 16.93 17.97 3.45
N LEU A 230 15.91 17.42 4.11
CA LEU A 230 14.53 17.89 4.06
C LEU A 230 14.24 19.03 5.07
N GLY A 231 15.27 19.61 5.70
CA GLY A 231 15.11 20.70 6.67
C GLY A 231 14.56 20.27 8.03
N ARG A 232 14.51 18.97 8.33
CA ARG A 232 13.95 18.44 9.59
C ARG A 232 15.04 18.29 10.63
N ALA A 233 15.35 19.36 11.36
CA ALA A 233 16.31 19.35 12.47
C ALA A 233 15.61 19.36 13.86
N GLY A 234 14.39 18.84 13.93
CA GLY A 234 13.56 18.87 15.14
C GLY A 234 14.04 17.94 16.27
N THR A 235 13.29 17.91 17.37
CA THR A 235 13.54 17.01 18.52
C THR A 235 13.63 15.54 18.14
N ARG A 236 12.83 15.10 17.17
CA ARG A 236 12.84 13.71 16.69
C ARG A 236 14.20 13.31 16.10
N VAL A 237 14.78 14.15 15.24
CA VAL A 237 16.07 13.84 14.60
C VAL A 237 17.21 13.89 15.62
N ARG A 238 17.20 14.86 16.53
CA ARG A 238 18.18 14.89 17.64
C ARG A 238 18.15 13.63 18.49
N LYS A 239 16.95 13.12 18.81
CA LYS A 239 16.82 11.86 19.55
C LYS A 239 17.42 10.67 18.80
N GLU A 240 17.22 10.61 17.48
CA GLU A 240 17.81 9.55 16.66
C GLU A 240 19.35 9.68 16.58
N GLU A 241 19.88 10.90 16.57
CA GLU A 241 21.33 11.16 16.69
C GLU A 241 21.88 10.70 18.04
N ASP A 242 21.20 11.01 19.15
CA ASP A 242 21.56 10.56 20.49
C ASP A 242 21.51 9.01 20.60
N ASP A 243 20.48 8.38 20.03
CA ASP A 243 20.35 6.93 19.97
C ASP A 243 21.50 6.27 19.18
N VAL A 244 21.99 6.92 18.11
CA VAL A 244 23.17 6.47 17.35
C VAL A 244 24.45 6.55 18.21
N ILE A 245 24.66 7.66 18.92
CA ILE A 245 25.83 7.84 19.81
C ILE A 245 25.82 6.74 20.89
N ALA A 246 24.69 6.55 21.57
CA ALA A 246 24.57 5.55 22.62
C ALA A 246 24.85 4.11 22.12
N LYS A 247 24.44 3.79 20.88
CA LYS A 247 24.73 2.49 20.26
C LYS A 247 26.23 2.33 19.97
N LEU A 248 26.89 3.37 19.47
CA LEU A 248 28.32 3.34 19.18
C LEU A 248 29.15 3.24 20.46
N ASP A 249 28.81 4.00 21.49
CA ASP A 249 29.50 3.93 22.79
C ASP A 249 29.44 2.52 23.38
N LYS A 250 28.25 1.89 23.37
CA LYS A 250 28.07 0.50 23.80
C LYS A 250 28.96 -0.47 23.01
N MET A 251 29.06 -0.31 21.69
CA MET A 251 29.93 -1.17 20.86
C MET A 251 31.41 -0.99 21.20
N ILE A 252 31.84 0.26 21.48
CA ILE A 252 33.21 0.55 21.88
C ILE A 252 33.51 -0.13 23.22
N GLU A 253 32.63 0.01 24.21
CA GLU A 253 32.78 -0.65 25.51
C GLU A 253 32.87 -2.18 25.38
N GLU A 254 32.02 -2.80 24.55
CA GLU A 254 32.05 -4.25 24.28
C GLU A 254 33.37 -4.70 23.65
N LEU A 255 33.91 -3.92 22.69
CA LEU A 255 35.21 -4.20 22.06
C LEU A 255 36.37 -4.00 23.02
N GLU A 256 36.35 -2.96 23.85
CA GLU A 256 37.38 -2.72 24.87
C GLU A 256 37.43 -3.86 25.90
N GLN A 257 36.27 -4.35 26.36
CA GLN A 257 36.18 -5.50 27.26
C GLN A 257 36.73 -6.78 26.62
N GLN A 258 36.45 -7.01 25.33
CA GLN A 258 37.01 -8.15 24.59
C GLN A 258 38.54 -8.08 24.49
N GLN A 259 39.11 -6.89 24.27
CA GLN A 259 40.55 -6.69 24.22
C GLN A 259 41.23 -6.86 25.59
N GLN A 260 40.56 -6.50 26.69
CA GLN A 260 41.10 -6.69 28.05
C GLN A 260 41.08 -8.16 28.52
N GLN A 261 40.28 -9.01 27.88
CA GLN A 261 40.16 -10.44 28.18
C GLN A 261 41.07 -11.33 27.31
N GLN A 262 41.84 -10.74 26.38
CA GLN A 262 42.86 -11.40 25.55
C GLN A 262 44.26 -11.07 26.08
#